data_AF-A0A251X8L5-F1
#
_entry.id   AF-A0A251X8L5-F1
#
_cell.length_a   1.000
_cell.length_b   1.000
_cell.length_c   1.000
_cell.angle_alpha   90.00
_cell.angle_beta   90.00
_cell.angle_gamma   90.00
#
_symmetry.space_group_name_H-M   'P 1'
#
loop_
_entity.id
_entity.type
_entity.pdbx_description
1 polymer ?
#
loop_
_entity_poly.entity_id
_entity_poly.type
_entity_poly.pdbx_seq_one_letter_code
_entity_poly.pdbx_strand_id
1 'polypeptide(L)'
;MLTRPSFAGDFLNSIHLLNDFCADMHAFSYKKLAALRLKGLLLNLNICQRELLMVIGSEADYKTLIAQLEPHKRLYQLLALHFKKVKIAFGLEGESANHCVLLEERAFMSVLTQSDDLRDMTHVGARFRRALNIAMQGHICVLRLQQLSEIEQLKQLWKRDRIQMLMQKYHILTVTEPKKLLVKVWKSVNQEMDNEIAHNEIEGMMIFID
;
A
#
# COMPACT_ATOMS: atom_id res chain seq x y z
N MET A 1 35.50 13.07 15.58
CA MET A 1 34.17 12.49 15.78
C MET A 1 33.24 13.08 14.72
N LEU A 2 32.91 12.32 13.67
CA LEU A 2 31.96 12.73 12.65
C LEU A 2 30.58 12.19 13.03
N THR A 3 29.77 13.01 13.67
CA THR A 3 28.34 12.75 13.83
C THR A 3 27.69 12.83 12.46
N ARG A 4 27.43 11.67 11.83
CA ARG A 4 26.55 11.59 10.66
C ARG A 4 25.17 12.11 11.04
N PRO A 5 24.49 12.89 10.20
CA PRO A 5 23.08 13.20 10.41
C PRO A 5 22.31 11.88 10.34
N SER A 6 21.54 11.56 11.37
CA SER A 6 20.64 10.43 11.37
C SER A 6 19.56 10.67 10.31
N PHE A 7 19.66 9.97 9.19
CA PHE A 7 18.61 9.92 8.16
C PHE A 7 17.45 9.03 8.64
N ALA A 8 16.87 9.32 9.80
CA ALA A 8 15.73 8.58 10.36
C ALA A 8 14.54 8.52 9.38
N GLY A 9 14.42 9.49 8.47
CA GLY A 9 13.39 9.52 7.43
C GLY A 9 13.55 8.43 6.35
N ASP A 10 14.77 8.04 6.00
CA ASP A 10 14.99 7.10 4.89
C ASP A 10 14.62 5.66 5.27
N PHE A 11 14.92 5.25 6.51
CA PHE A 11 14.55 3.93 7.01
C PHE A 11 13.04 3.78 7.15
N LEU A 12 12.36 4.79 7.70
CA LEU A 12 10.89 4.81 7.80
C LEU A 12 10.22 4.78 6.42
N ASN A 13 10.77 5.49 5.43
CA ASN A 13 10.31 5.40 4.05
C ASN A 13 10.48 3.99 3.49
N SER A 14 11.60 3.30 3.77
CA SER A 14 11.78 1.90 3.39
C SER A 14 10.74 0.97 4.01
N ILE A 15 10.40 1.18 5.28
CA ILE A 15 9.32 0.43 5.95
C ILE A 15 7.97 0.71 5.29
N HIS A 16 7.67 1.96 4.94
CA HIS A 16 6.44 2.32 4.23
C HIS A 16 6.35 1.64 2.87
N LEU A 17 7.43 1.67 2.08
CA LEU A 17 7.49 1.00 0.76
C LEU A 17 7.30 -0.51 0.88
N LEU A 18 7.91 -1.13 1.90
CA LEU A 18 7.73 -2.56 2.16
C LEU A 18 6.27 -2.89 2.52
N ASN A 19 5.62 -2.05 3.34
CA ASN A 19 4.20 -2.19 3.64
C ASN A 19 3.33 -2.11 2.39
N ASP A 20 3.53 -1.10 1.54
CA ASP A 20 2.74 -0.94 0.33
C ASP A 20 2.95 -2.12 -0.63
N PHE A 21 4.20 -2.56 -0.79
CA PHE A 21 4.52 -3.70 -1.63
C PHE A 21 3.88 -5.00 -1.13
N CYS A 22 3.97 -5.28 0.17
CA CYS A 22 3.37 -6.49 0.75
C CYS A 22 1.83 -6.45 0.79
N ALA A 23 1.22 -5.26 0.75
CA ALA A 23 -0.23 -5.10 0.70
C ALA A 23 -0.84 -5.39 -0.69
N ASP A 24 -0.05 -5.30 -1.77
CA ASP A 24 -0.53 -5.60 -3.12
C ASP A 24 -0.45 -7.10 -3.42
N MET A 25 -1.45 -7.87 -2.96
CA MET A 25 -1.49 -9.33 -3.12
C MET A 25 -1.48 -9.80 -4.58
N HIS A 26 -1.95 -8.98 -5.52
CA HIS A 26 -1.99 -9.33 -6.95
C HIS A 26 -0.66 -9.08 -7.64
N ALA A 27 0.07 -8.03 -7.22
CA ALA A 27 1.37 -7.69 -7.79
C ALA A 27 2.56 -8.25 -7.01
N PHE A 28 2.34 -8.76 -5.79
CA PHE A 28 3.37 -9.30 -4.92
C PHE A 28 4.14 -10.42 -5.62
N SER A 29 5.46 -10.33 -5.54
CA SER A 29 6.36 -11.31 -6.12
C SER A 29 7.67 -11.30 -5.35
N TYR A 30 8.13 -12.49 -4.92
CA TYR A 30 9.43 -12.63 -4.30
C TYR A 30 10.57 -12.07 -5.17
N LYS A 31 10.47 -12.23 -6.50
CA LYS A 31 11.46 -11.68 -7.44
C LYS A 31 11.49 -10.15 -7.41
N LYS A 32 10.32 -9.51 -7.35
CA LYS A 32 10.24 -8.04 -7.26
C LYS A 32 10.70 -7.54 -5.89
N LEU A 33 10.39 -8.26 -4.82
CA LEU A 33 10.84 -7.93 -3.48
C LEU A 33 12.37 -7.97 -3.37
N ALA A 34 13.02 -9.00 -3.95
CA ALA A 34 14.49 -9.09 -4.00
C ALA A 34 15.14 -7.92 -4.76
N ALA A 35 14.42 -7.34 -5.74
CA ALA A 35 14.88 -6.21 -6.53
C ALA A 35 14.51 -4.85 -5.92
N LEU A 36 13.74 -4.82 -4.82
CA LEU A 36 13.26 -3.59 -4.20
C LEU A 36 14.43 -2.85 -3.54
N ARG A 37 14.67 -1.61 -3.96
CA ARG A 37 15.72 -0.76 -3.41
C ARG A 37 15.20 -0.06 -2.14
N LEU A 38 15.43 -0.68 -1.00
CA LEU A 38 15.10 -0.13 0.32
C LEU A 38 16.36 0.44 0.99
N LYS A 39 16.41 1.77 1.15
CA LYS A 39 17.56 2.44 1.76
C LYS A 39 17.62 2.12 3.26
N GLY A 40 18.78 1.69 3.74
CA GLY A 40 19.00 1.32 5.14
C GLY A 40 18.37 -0.01 5.58
N LEU A 41 17.68 -0.73 4.68
CA LEU A 41 17.05 -2.02 4.96
C LEU A 41 17.28 -2.97 3.78
N LEU A 42 18.28 -3.84 3.88
CA LEU A 42 18.54 -4.83 2.83
C LEU A 42 17.68 -6.07 3.07
N LEU A 43 17.17 -6.67 1.99
CA LEU A 43 16.34 -7.86 2.04
C LEU A 43 17.05 -9.03 1.37
N ASN A 44 17.04 -10.19 2.01
CA ASN A 44 17.48 -11.45 1.41
C ASN A 44 16.40 -12.52 1.61
N LEU A 45 16.09 -13.27 0.56
CA LEU A 45 14.92 -14.15 0.51
C LEU A 45 15.34 -15.60 0.33
N ASN A 46 14.79 -16.47 1.17
CA ASN A 46 14.74 -17.91 0.88
C ASN A 46 13.31 -18.28 0.50
N ILE A 47 13.07 -18.39 -0.81
CA ILE A 47 11.73 -18.64 -1.36
C ILE A 47 11.22 -20.04 -0.96
N CYS A 48 12.09 -21.06 -1.01
CA CYS A 48 11.73 -22.44 -0.68
C CYS A 48 11.24 -22.57 0.77
N GLN A 49 11.88 -21.86 1.69
CA GLN A 49 11.54 -21.87 3.11
C GLN A 49 10.50 -20.78 3.48
N ARG A 50 10.16 -19.88 2.54
CA ARG A 50 9.39 -18.65 2.78
C ARG A 50 9.95 -17.86 3.97
N GLU A 51 11.26 -17.64 3.95
CA GLU A 51 11.97 -16.87 4.97
C GLU A 51 12.48 -15.55 4.37
N LEU A 52 12.34 -14.48 5.14
CA LEU A 52 12.89 -13.17 4.79
C LEU A 52 13.93 -12.77 5.84
N LEU A 53 15.17 -12.55 5.40
CA LEU A 53 16.22 -11.94 6.18
C LEU A 53 16.23 -10.43 5.91
N MET A 54 16.08 -9.64 6.96
CA MET A 54 16.19 -8.19 6.96
C MET A 54 17.53 -7.80 7.58
N VAL A 55 18.36 -7.10 6.82
CA VAL A 55 19.67 -6.63 7.28
C VAL A 55 19.61 -5.11 7.50
N ILE A 56 20.02 -4.70 8.68
CA ILE A 56 20.03 -3.31 9.13
C ILE A 56 21.46 -2.84 9.43
N GLY A 57 21.69 -1.53 9.31
CA GLY A 57 23.01 -0.92 9.46
C GLY A 57 23.27 -0.22 10.79
N SER A 58 22.25 -0.05 11.65
CA SER A 58 22.40 0.65 12.93
C SER A 58 21.47 0.12 14.03
N GLU A 59 21.83 0.40 15.29
CA GLU A 59 20.97 0.09 16.45
C GLU A 59 19.65 0.90 16.42
N ALA A 60 19.67 2.11 15.87
CA ALA A 60 18.46 2.93 15.73
C ALA A 60 17.46 2.30 14.73
N ASP A 61 17.97 1.76 13.63
CA ASP A 61 17.17 1.03 12.65
C ASP A 61 16.62 -0.27 13.26
N TYR A 62 17.40 -0.97 14.09
CA TYR A 62 16.93 -2.13 14.85
C TYR A 62 15.72 -1.79 15.71
N LYS A 63 15.84 -0.78 16.57
CA LYS A 63 14.75 -0.34 17.46
C LYS A 63 13.51 0.04 16.66
N THR A 64 13.70 0.75 15.55
CA THR A 64 12.59 1.16 14.66
C THR A 64 11.93 -0.05 14.01
N LEU A 65 12.69 -0.99 13.46
CA LEU A 65 12.16 -2.18 12.80
C LEU A 65 11.40 -3.07 13.79
N ILE A 66 11.97 -3.31 14.97
CA ILE A 66 11.34 -4.14 16.01
C ILE A 66 10.00 -3.56 16.45
N ALA A 67 9.91 -2.24 16.62
CA ALA A 67 8.65 -1.56 16.95
C ALA A 67 7.58 -1.70 15.83
N GLN A 68 7.98 -1.98 14.59
CA GLN A 68 7.07 -2.22 13.46
C GLN A 68 6.74 -3.71 13.28
N LEU A 69 7.51 -4.61 13.89
CA LEU A 69 7.33 -6.07 13.81
C LEU A 69 6.61 -6.65 15.03
N GLU A 70 5.83 -5.86 15.75
CA GLU A 70 4.94 -6.37 16.80
C GLU A 70 3.66 -6.96 16.18
N PRO A 71 3.04 -8.01 16.77
CA PRO A 71 1.92 -8.73 16.15
C PRO A 71 0.72 -7.88 15.69
N HIS A 72 0.45 -6.77 16.39
CA HIS A 72 -0.66 -5.86 16.09
C HIS A 72 -0.30 -4.78 15.06
N LYS A 73 0.94 -4.74 14.59
CA LYS A 73 1.41 -3.76 13.60
C LYS A 73 1.18 -4.28 12.19
N ARG A 74 0.90 -3.34 11.29
CA ARG A 74 0.60 -3.63 9.88
C ARG A 74 1.73 -4.38 9.18
N LEU A 75 2.99 -3.98 9.40
CA LEU A 75 4.14 -4.62 8.75
C LEU A 75 4.25 -6.09 9.14
N TYR A 76 4.17 -6.41 10.43
CA TYR A 76 4.13 -7.79 10.90
C TYR A 76 3.03 -8.59 10.20
N GLN A 77 1.81 -8.06 10.22
CA GLN A 77 0.65 -8.74 9.66
C GLN A 77 0.79 -9.00 8.15
N LEU A 78 1.27 -8.01 7.39
CA LEU A 78 1.50 -8.15 5.95
C LEU A 78 2.61 -9.13 5.63
N LEU A 79 3.71 -9.13 6.39
CA LEU A 79 4.79 -10.09 6.20
C LEU A 79 4.35 -11.52 6.54
N ALA A 80 3.50 -11.68 7.56
CA ALA A 80 2.94 -12.98 7.94
C ALA A 80 2.06 -13.61 6.85
N LEU A 81 1.52 -12.82 5.90
CA LEU A 81 0.78 -13.34 4.73
C LEU A 81 1.70 -14.09 3.75
N HIS A 82 2.95 -13.64 3.64
CA HIS A 82 3.87 -14.08 2.60
C HIS A 82 4.96 -15.01 3.13
N PHE A 83 5.36 -14.83 4.39
CA PHE A 83 6.51 -15.50 5.00
C PHE A 83 6.09 -16.36 6.21
N LYS A 84 6.85 -17.44 6.45
CA LYS A 84 6.73 -18.24 7.69
C LYS A 84 7.48 -17.60 8.85
N LYS A 85 8.57 -16.88 8.54
CA LYS A 85 9.38 -16.19 9.53
C LYS A 85 10.22 -15.08 8.91
N VAL A 86 10.60 -14.14 9.76
CA VAL A 86 11.58 -13.10 9.47
C VAL A 86 12.79 -13.25 10.39
N LYS A 87 13.97 -13.14 9.79
CA LYS A 87 15.25 -13.04 10.49
C LYS A 87 15.72 -11.60 10.41
N ILE A 88 16.27 -11.08 11.50
CA ILE A 88 16.83 -9.73 11.57
C ILE A 88 18.31 -9.87 11.86
N ALA A 89 19.15 -9.27 11.03
CA ALA A 89 20.60 -9.32 11.19
C ALA A 89 21.21 -7.93 11.09
N PHE A 90 22.34 -7.75 11.76
CA PHE A 90 23.21 -6.59 11.60
C PHE A 90 24.20 -6.85 10.46
N GLY A 91 24.39 -5.88 9.58
CA GLY A 91 25.39 -5.98 8.51
C GLY A 91 25.90 -4.61 8.11
N LEU A 92 27.15 -4.55 7.65
CA LEU A 92 27.72 -3.30 7.14
C LEU A 92 27.30 -3.06 5.69
N GLU A 93 27.23 -1.79 5.31
CA GLU A 93 26.88 -1.39 3.95
C GLU A 93 27.92 -1.96 2.95
N GLY A 94 27.46 -2.79 2.00
CA GLY A 94 28.32 -3.44 1.01
C GLY A 94 28.81 -4.84 1.40
N GLU A 95 28.55 -5.32 2.62
CA GLU A 95 28.85 -6.71 2.98
C GLU A 95 27.82 -7.68 2.39
N SER A 96 28.31 -8.84 1.97
CA SER A 96 27.45 -9.97 1.60
C SER A 96 26.60 -10.40 2.80
N ALA A 97 25.35 -10.79 2.54
CA ALA A 97 24.43 -11.31 3.56
C ALA A 97 25.00 -12.50 4.36
N ASN A 98 26.03 -13.17 3.85
CA ASN A 98 26.73 -14.27 4.54
C ASN A 98 27.63 -13.81 5.70
N HIS A 99 27.92 -12.52 5.80
CA HIS A 99 28.73 -11.93 6.88
C HIS A 99 27.89 -11.19 7.93
N CYS A 100 26.55 -11.20 7.78
CA CYS A 100 25.67 -10.55 8.72
C CYS A 100 25.57 -11.33 10.04
N VAL A 101 25.47 -10.59 11.15
CA VAL A 101 25.28 -11.16 12.49
C VAL A 101 23.79 -11.26 12.76
N LEU A 102 23.26 -12.49 12.85
CA LEU A 102 21.86 -12.72 13.21
C LEU A 102 21.60 -12.19 14.63
N LEU A 103 20.64 -11.28 14.74
CA LEU A 103 20.22 -10.70 16.02
C LEU A 103 19.00 -11.44 16.59
N GLU A 104 18.02 -11.69 15.73
CA GLU A 104 16.73 -12.23 16.14
C GLU A 104 16.05 -13.02 15.02
N GLU A 105 15.30 -14.05 15.41
CA GLU A 105 14.39 -14.77 14.53
C GLU A 105 12.97 -14.65 15.07
N ARG A 106 12.04 -14.18 14.24
CA ARG A 106 10.61 -14.13 14.54
C ARG A 106 9.87 -15.09 13.64
N ALA A 107 9.47 -16.21 14.20
CA ALA A 107 8.45 -17.04 13.58
C ALA A 107 7.13 -16.28 13.57
N PHE A 108 6.53 -16.17 12.39
CA PHE A 108 5.14 -15.76 12.33
C PHE A 108 4.33 -16.95 12.81
N MET A 109 3.59 -16.76 13.90
CA MET A 109 2.52 -17.70 14.22
C MET A 109 1.61 -17.78 12.99
N SER A 110 1.08 -18.97 12.67
CA SER A 110 0.08 -19.10 11.62
C SER A 110 -1.16 -18.32 12.05
N VAL A 111 -1.15 -17.04 11.73
CA VAL A 111 -2.25 -16.13 11.88
C VAL A 111 -3.20 -16.52 10.74
N LEU A 112 -3.88 -17.66 10.89
CA LEU A 112 -5.27 -17.81 10.43
C LEU A 112 -6.10 -16.89 11.31
N THR A 113 -5.86 -15.59 11.20
CA THR A 113 -6.34 -14.62 12.17
C THR A 113 -6.76 -13.40 11.37
N GLN A 114 -8.00 -13.50 10.88
CA GLN A 114 -9.04 -12.51 11.20
C GLN A 114 -8.55 -11.06 11.16
N SER A 115 -8.18 -10.60 9.97
CA SER A 115 -8.15 -9.16 9.71
C SER A 115 -8.65 -8.92 8.30
N ASP A 116 -9.96 -8.72 8.20
CA ASP A 116 -10.65 -8.19 7.01
C ASP A 116 -10.05 -6.84 6.54
N ASP A 117 -9.12 -6.24 7.30
CA ASP A 117 -8.52 -4.93 7.06
C ASP A 117 -7.02 -4.94 6.72
N LEU A 118 -6.46 -6.08 6.27
CA LEU A 118 -5.18 -6.05 5.54
C LEU A 118 -5.33 -5.65 4.06
N ARG A 119 -6.59 -5.33 3.69
CA ARG A 119 -7.18 -5.01 2.39
C ARG A 119 -7.42 -6.26 1.56
N ASP A 120 -8.59 -6.85 1.79
CA ASP A 120 -9.33 -7.46 0.69
C ASP A 120 -9.50 -6.39 -0.41
N MET A 121 -8.72 -6.51 -1.48
CA MET A 121 -8.74 -5.58 -2.61
C MET A 121 -10.04 -5.67 -3.40
N THR A 122 -10.82 -6.72 -3.20
CA THR A 122 -12.14 -6.89 -3.80
C THR A 122 -13.22 -6.13 -3.01
N HIS A 123 -12.96 -5.74 -1.75
CA HIS A 123 -13.92 -4.98 -0.96
C HIS A 123 -14.15 -3.58 -1.54
N VAL A 124 -15.41 -3.13 -1.58
CA VAL A 124 -15.86 -1.85 -2.18
C VAL A 124 -15.04 -0.66 -1.67
N GLY A 125 -14.73 -0.63 -0.37
CA GLY A 125 -13.96 0.45 0.24
C GLY A 125 -12.49 0.51 -0.23
N ALA A 126 -11.86 -0.62 -0.53
CA ALA A 126 -10.50 -0.66 -1.04
C ALA A 126 -10.45 -0.17 -2.50
N ARG A 127 -11.37 -0.65 -3.34
CA ARG A 127 -11.56 -0.17 -4.72
C ARG A 127 -11.79 1.34 -4.73
N PHE A 128 -12.71 1.85 -3.90
CA PHE A 128 -13.02 3.28 -3.83
C PHE A 128 -11.80 4.14 -3.46
N ARG A 129 -11.00 3.73 -2.47
CA ARG A 129 -9.77 4.46 -2.10
C ARG A 129 -8.76 4.52 -3.26
N ARG A 130 -8.62 3.43 -4.02
CA ARG A 130 -7.76 3.41 -5.22
C ARG A 130 -8.26 4.38 -6.28
N ALA A 131 -9.57 4.40 -6.53
CA ALA A 131 -10.16 5.35 -7.47
C ALA A 131 -9.98 6.81 -7.05
N LEU A 132 -10.14 7.12 -5.77
CA LEU A 132 -9.84 8.46 -5.25
C LEU A 132 -8.37 8.84 -5.47
N ASN A 133 -7.43 7.93 -5.22
CA ASN A 133 -6.00 8.20 -5.44
C ASN A 133 -5.69 8.50 -6.91
N ILE A 134 -6.24 7.71 -7.84
CA ILE A 134 -6.08 7.94 -9.29
C ILE A 134 -6.71 9.29 -9.69
N ALA A 135 -7.91 9.59 -9.16
CA ALA A 135 -8.56 10.87 -9.40
C ALA A 135 -7.73 12.07 -8.91
N MET A 136 -7.14 11.98 -7.72
CA MET A 136 -6.29 13.04 -7.16
C MET A 136 -5.02 13.28 -7.99
N GLN A 137 -4.55 12.30 -8.75
CA GLN A 137 -3.43 12.45 -9.70
C GLN A 137 -3.83 13.12 -11.03
N GLY A 138 -5.11 13.44 -11.21
CA GLY A 138 -5.63 14.11 -12.41
C GLY A 138 -6.20 13.16 -13.47
N HIS A 139 -6.38 11.87 -13.14
CA HIS A 139 -6.91 10.88 -14.07
C HIS A 139 -8.38 10.53 -13.77
N ILE A 140 -9.05 9.89 -14.73
CA ILE A 140 -10.39 9.31 -14.52
C ILE A 140 -10.25 7.85 -14.11
N CYS A 141 -10.94 7.46 -13.05
CA CYS A 141 -11.02 6.07 -12.61
C CYS A 141 -12.45 5.55 -12.68
N VAL A 142 -12.60 4.28 -13.08
CA VAL A 142 -13.89 3.58 -13.12
C VAL A 142 -13.89 2.45 -12.10
N LEU A 143 -14.83 2.53 -11.16
CA LEU A 143 -15.14 1.50 -10.19
C LEU A 143 -16.24 0.61 -10.74
N ARG A 144 -15.92 -0.65 -11.01
CA ARG A 144 -16.92 -1.66 -11.36
C ARG A 144 -17.40 -2.38 -10.12
N LEU A 145 -18.71 -2.37 -9.91
CA LEU A 145 -19.40 -3.05 -8.84
C LEU A 145 -19.95 -4.38 -9.37
N GLN A 146 -19.99 -5.39 -8.51
CA GLN A 146 -20.40 -6.75 -8.86
C GLN A 146 -21.91 -6.96 -8.65
N GLN A 147 -22.50 -6.20 -7.71
CA GLN A 147 -23.91 -6.34 -7.33
C GLN A 147 -24.50 -5.02 -6.82
N LEU A 148 -25.82 -4.89 -6.86
CA LEU A 148 -26.53 -3.68 -6.41
C LEU A 148 -26.31 -3.35 -4.92
N SER A 149 -26.10 -4.35 -4.07
CA SER A 149 -25.82 -4.13 -2.64
C SER A 149 -24.51 -3.35 -2.40
N GLU A 150 -23.54 -3.46 -3.32
CA GLU A 150 -22.31 -2.67 -3.27
C GLU A 150 -22.55 -1.18 -3.54
N ILE A 151 -23.59 -0.82 -4.31
CA ILE A 151 -23.98 0.58 -4.50
C ILE A 151 -24.40 1.19 -3.17
N GLU A 152 -25.20 0.48 -2.38
CA GLU A 152 -25.65 0.97 -1.08
C GLU A 152 -24.48 1.08 -0.09
N GLN A 153 -23.56 0.12 -0.09
CA GLN A 153 -22.33 0.21 0.70
C GLN A 153 -21.47 1.42 0.29
N LEU A 154 -21.33 1.66 -1.02
CA LEU A 154 -20.59 2.81 -1.54
C LEU A 154 -21.25 4.14 -1.16
N LYS A 155 -22.59 4.21 -1.22
CA LYS A 155 -23.35 5.37 -0.73
C LYS A 155 -23.09 5.65 0.75
N GLN A 156 -23.00 4.63 1.57
CA GLN A 156 -22.65 4.80 3.00
C GLN A 156 -21.20 5.27 3.18
N LEU A 157 -20.26 4.79 2.35
CA LEU A 157 -18.88 5.27 2.36
C LEU A 157 -18.79 6.75 1.97
N TRP A 158 -19.53 7.20 0.96
CA TRP A 158 -19.57 8.62 0.57
C TRP A 158 -20.07 9.56 1.65
N LYS A 159 -20.95 9.07 2.52
CA LYS A 159 -21.48 9.87 3.63
C LYS A 159 -20.48 10.06 4.77
N ARG A 160 -19.29 9.44 4.73
CA ARG A 160 -18.26 9.62 5.76
C ARG A 160 -17.58 10.96 5.60
N ASP A 161 -17.52 11.75 6.68
CA ASP A 161 -16.95 13.11 6.70
C ASP A 161 -15.57 13.22 6.03
N ARG A 162 -14.66 12.29 6.34
CA ARG A 162 -13.31 12.30 5.77
C ARG A 162 -13.31 12.14 4.24
N ILE A 163 -14.24 11.35 3.68
CA ILE A 163 -14.38 11.17 2.23
C ILE A 163 -14.96 12.44 1.61
N GLN A 164 -16.00 13.01 2.23
CA GLN A 164 -16.59 14.27 1.77
C GLN A 164 -15.57 15.42 1.75
N MET A 165 -14.78 15.56 2.82
CA MET A 165 -13.72 16.56 2.90
C MET A 165 -12.69 16.39 1.78
N LEU A 166 -12.27 15.16 1.46
CA LEU A 166 -11.33 14.90 0.37
C LEU A 166 -11.95 15.24 -0.99
N MET A 167 -13.19 14.83 -1.23
CA MET A 167 -13.89 15.13 -2.47
C MET A 167 -14.07 16.63 -2.67
N GLN A 168 -14.43 17.36 -1.62
CA GLN A 168 -14.55 18.82 -1.66
C GLN A 168 -13.19 19.50 -1.89
N LYS A 169 -12.18 19.15 -1.08
CA LYS A 169 -10.84 19.75 -1.14
C LYS A 169 -10.19 19.60 -2.52
N TYR A 170 -10.39 18.46 -3.16
CA TYR A 170 -9.77 18.14 -4.44
C TYR A 170 -10.75 18.24 -5.62
N HIS A 171 -11.96 18.76 -5.41
CA HIS A 171 -13.00 18.89 -6.43
C HIS A 171 -13.22 17.58 -7.22
N ILE A 172 -13.32 16.47 -6.49
CA ILE A 172 -13.53 15.14 -7.07
C ILE A 172 -15.01 14.97 -7.37
N LEU A 173 -15.31 14.70 -8.63
CA LEU A 173 -16.64 14.41 -9.13
C LEU A 173 -16.87 12.91 -9.19
N THR A 174 -18.11 12.50 -8.94
CA THR A 174 -18.53 11.10 -9.03
C THR A 174 -19.80 10.98 -9.86
N VAL A 175 -19.81 10.08 -10.85
CA VAL A 175 -21.02 9.74 -11.61
C VAL A 175 -21.27 8.25 -11.48
N THR A 176 -22.48 7.92 -11.01
CA THR A 176 -22.94 6.53 -10.92
C THR A 176 -23.77 6.21 -12.15
N GLU A 177 -23.48 5.10 -12.83
CA GLU A 177 -24.30 4.51 -13.88
C GLU A 177 -25.01 3.27 -13.30
N PRO A 178 -26.22 3.42 -12.70
CA PRO A 178 -26.84 2.37 -11.89
C PRO A 178 -27.15 1.11 -12.72
N LYS A 179 -27.48 1.29 -14.01
CA LYS A 179 -27.79 0.20 -14.95
C LYS A 179 -26.57 -0.65 -15.30
N LYS A 180 -25.35 -0.16 -15.06
CA LYS A 180 -24.10 -0.84 -15.41
C LYS A 180 -23.25 -1.21 -14.21
N LEU A 181 -23.71 -0.93 -12.99
CA LEU A 181 -22.93 -1.14 -11.77
C LEU A 181 -21.55 -0.45 -11.85
N LEU A 182 -21.50 0.75 -12.43
CA LEU A 182 -20.26 1.51 -12.62
C LEU A 182 -20.32 2.84 -11.87
N VAL A 183 -19.20 3.23 -11.28
CA VAL A 183 -18.99 4.56 -10.71
C VAL A 183 -17.72 5.16 -11.28
N LYS A 184 -17.84 6.31 -11.93
CA LYS A 184 -16.70 7.08 -12.43
C LYS A 184 -16.30 8.12 -11.38
N VAL A 185 -14.99 8.28 -11.17
CA VAL A 185 -14.40 9.22 -10.22
C VAL A 185 -13.28 9.98 -10.91
N TRP A 186 -13.30 11.30 -10.85
CA TRP A 186 -12.24 12.14 -11.46
C TRP A 186 -12.13 13.50 -10.77
N LYS A 187 -10.97 14.13 -10.91
CA LYS A 187 -10.75 15.50 -10.45
C LYS A 187 -11.25 16.49 -11.52
N SER A 188 -12.11 17.43 -11.14
CA SER A 188 -12.48 18.54 -12.02
C SER A 188 -11.24 19.40 -12.30
N VAL A 189 -10.96 19.69 -13.57
CA VAL A 189 -9.77 20.45 -13.98
C VAL A 189 -10.03 21.97 -13.90
N ASN A 190 -11.28 22.43 -13.87
CA ASN A 190 -11.61 23.84 -13.95
C ASN A 190 -12.44 24.33 -12.75
N GLN A 191 -11.93 25.37 -12.09
CA GLN A 191 -12.72 26.30 -11.28
C GLN A 191 -13.27 27.48 -12.11
N GLU A 192 -13.05 27.49 -13.44
CA GLU A 192 -13.64 28.48 -14.32
C GLU A 192 -14.30 27.76 -15.50
N MET A 193 -15.60 27.56 -15.39
CA MET A 193 -16.61 27.57 -16.45
C MET A 193 -17.84 26.84 -15.90
N ASP A 194 -18.67 27.63 -15.24
CA ASP A 194 -20.10 27.36 -15.21
C ASP A 194 -20.61 27.22 -16.65
N ASN A 195 -21.55 26.29 -16.82
CA ASN A 195 -22.40 26.12 -17.99
C ASN A 195 -21.69 25.76 -19.30
N GLU A 196 -21.46 24.47 -19.53
CA GLU A 196 -21.98 23.80 -20.72
C GLU A 196 -21.69 22.30 -20.65
N ILE A 197 -22.72 21.51 -20.92
CA ILE A 197 -22.62 20.08 -21.21
C ILE A 197 -21.84 19.98 -22.51
N ALA A 198 -20.52 19.84 -22.43
CA ALA A 198 -19.68 19.61 -23.60
C ALA A 198 -19.12 18.19 -23.56
N HIS A 199 -19.62 17.40 -24.51
CA HIS A 199 -18.97 16.22 -25.08
C HIS A 199 -17.54 16.58 -25.55
N ASN A 200 -16.60 16.68 -24.62
CA ASN A 200 -15.18 16.74 -24.97
C ASN A 200 -14.55 15.42 -24.56
N GLU A 201 -14.01 14.76 -25.59
CA GLU A 201 -13.23 13.55 -25.55
C GLU A 201 -12.27 13.58 -24.36
N ILE A 202 -12.63 12.80 -23.34
CA ILE A 202 -11.71 12.52 -22.27
C ILE A 202 -10.76 11.47 -22.87
N GLU A 203 -9.57 11.91 -23.29
CA GLU A 203 -8.38 11.06 -23.37
C GLU A 203 -8.01 10.58 -21.96
N GLY A 204 -8.93 9.84 -21.34
CA GLY A 204 -8.77 9.18 -20.07
C GLY A 204 -8.46 7.74 -20.37
N MET A 205 -7.22 7.34 -20.16
CA MET A 205 -6.84 5.93 -20.15
C MET A 205 -7.78 5.20 -19.16
N MET A 206 -8.69 4.38 -19.69
CA MET A 206 -9.61 3.56 -18.90
C MET A 206 -8.82 2.47 -18.21
N ILE A 207 -8.39 2.72 -16.97
CA ILE A 207 -7.86 1.66 -16.12
C ILE A 207 -9.05 0.92 -15.53
N PHE A 208 -9.31 -0.27 -16.06
CA PHE A 208 -10.21 -1.22 -15.43
C PHE A 208 -9.55 -1.69 -14.13
N ILE A 209 -10.25 -1.51 -13.00
CA ILE A 209 -9.89 -2.20 -11.76
C ILE A 209 -10.65 -3.52 -11.82
N ASP A 210 -9.93 -4.60 -12.13
CA ASP A 210 -10.38 -5.99 -12.01
C ASP A 210 -10.54 -6.40 -10.54
#